data_AF-A0A530AJV3-F1
#
_entry.id   AF-A0A530AJV3-F1
#
_cell.length_a   1.000
_cell.length_b   1.000
_cell.length_c   1.000
_cell.angle_alpha   90.00
_cell.angle_beta   90.00
_cell.angle_gamma   90.00
#
_symmetry.space_group_name_H-M   'P 1'
#
loop_
_entity.id
_entity.type
_entity.pdbx_description
1 polymer ?
#
loop_
_entity_poly.entity_id
_entity_poly.type
_entity_poly.pdbx_seq_one_letter_code
_entity_poly.pdbx_strand_id
1 'polypeptide(L)'
;IPGFKPVDPSRSVLVNARDLDAAEKELLEKLPIIRTECPDWKSAAQRLKADGAKRVHMHVDLDVHDPEKLQANRYTTPGGPAPEQVRMAMCGLAGPLTIAGLTISAYDPAFDPKGDVPPLVGELVVDLLSTLESK
;
A
#
# COMPACT_ATOMS: atom_id res chain seq x y z
N ILE A 1 17.56 5.45 -17.18
CA ILE A 1 18.41 5.75 -16.00
C ILE A 1 19.58 4.77 -16.00
N PRO A 2 20.82 5.20 -16.27
CA PRO A 2 21.98 4.31 -16.29
C PRO A 2 22.11 3.50 -14.99
N GLY A 3 22.27 2.18 -15.10
CA GLY A 3 22.40 1.30 -13.94
C GLY A 3 21.11 0.98 -13.18
N PHE A 4 19.95 1.45 -13.64
CA PHE A 4 18.66 1.07 -13.05
C PHE A 4 18.42 -0.44 -13.19
N LYS A 5 18.09 -1.08 -12.08
CA LYS A 5 17.64 -2.46 -12.03
C LYS A 5 16.22 -2.47 -11.48
N PRO A 6 15.22 -2.92 -12.24
CA PRO A 6 13.86 -3.02 -11.72
C PRO A 6 13.80 -4.03 -10.57
N VAL A 7 12.81 -3.84 -9.69
CA VAL A 7 12.45 -4.85 -8.70
C VAL A 7 11.94 -6.08 -9.44
N ASP A 8 12.32 -7.26 -8.97
CA ASP A 8 11.76 -8.51 -9.49
C ASP A 8 10.27 -8.56 -9.15
N PRO A 9 9.35 -8.75 -10.11
CA PRO A 9 7.92 -8.76 -9.84
C PRO A 9 7.46 -9.75 -8.77
N SER A 10 8.17 -10.87 -8.57
CA SER A 10 7.90 -11.82 -7.47
C SER A 10 8.08 -11.21 -6.09
N ARG A 11 8.90 -10.16 -5.99
CA ARG A 11 9.17 -9.39 -4.78
C ARG A 11 8.31 -8.11 -4.67
N SER A 12 7.19 -8.07 -5.39
CA SER A 12 6.22 -6.97 -5.35
C SER A 12 4.88 -7.47 -4.83
N VAL A 13 4.27 -6.69 -3.93
CA VAL A 13 2.90 -6.92 -3.45
C VAL A 13 2.02 -5.75 -3.90
N LEU A 14 0.89 -6.08 -4.52
CA LEU A 14 -0.16 -5.14 -4.87
C LEU A 14 -1.39 -5.41 -3.99
N VAL A 15 -1.80 -4.39 -3.24
CA VAL A 15 -2.86 -4.49 -2.22
C VAL A 15 -4.09 -3.71 -2.68
N ASN A 16 -5.28 -4.32 -2.66
CA ASN A 16 -6.58 -3.67 -2.98
C ASN A 16 -6.67 -2.97 -4.36
N ALA A 17 -5.93 -3.45 -5.35
CA ALA A 17 -6.06 -2.97 -6.73
C ALA A 17 -7.42 -3.33 -7.31
N ARG A 18 -8.12 -2.33 -7.89
CA ARG A 18 -9.52 -2.47 -8.33
C ARG A 18 -9.83 -1.78 -9.66
N ASP A 19 -9.38 -0.54 -9.85
CA ASP A 19 -9.62 0.22 -11.09
C ASP A 19 -8.47 0.02 -12.08
N LEU A 20 -8.39 -1.20 -12.63
CA LEU A 20 -7.32 -1.62 -13.53
C LEU A 20 -7.78 -1.55 -14.99
N ASP A 21 -6.96 -0.95 -15.84
CA ASP A 21 -7.16 -0.97 -17.28
C ASP A 21 -6.88 -2.36 -17.89
N ALA A 22 -7.16 -2.51 -19.20
CA ALA A 22 -7.00 -3.80 -19.87
C ALA A 22 -5.54 -4.27 -19.94
N ALA A 23 -4.59 -3.35 -20.13
CA ALA A 23 -3.17 -3.66 -20.23
C ALA A 23 -2.58 -4.03 -18.86
N GLU A 24 -3.01 -3.35 -17.80
CA GLU A 24 -2.63 -3.66 -16.42
C GLU A 24 -3.11 -5.05 -16.00
N LYS A 25 -4.36 -5.41 -16.35
CA LYS A 25 -4.90 -6.75 -16.12
C LYS A 25 -4.05 -7.81 -16.83
N GLU A 26 -3.77 -7.61 -18.12
CA GLU A 26 -2.93 -8.53 -18.90
C GLU A 26 -1.52 -8.69 -18.31
N LEU A 27 -0.92 -7.60 -17.82
CA LEU A 27 0.38 -7.64 -17.16
C LEU A 27 0.32 -8.39 -15.83
N LEU A 28 -0.71 -8.16 -15.01
CA LEU A 28 -0.90 -8.83 -13.73
C LEU A 28 -1.19 -10.33 -13.87
N GLU A 29 -1.71 -10.77 -15.01
CA GLU A 29 -1.87 -12.19 -15.33
C GLU A 29 -0.53 -12.87 -15.68
N LYS A 30 0.42 -12.12 -16.24
CA LYS A 30 1.70 -12.66 -16.74
C LYS A 30 2.83 -12.55 -15.72
N LEU A 31 2.78 -11.55 -14.84
CA LEU A 31 3.84 -11.27 -13.88
C LEU A 31 3.53 -11.93 -12.53
N PRO A 32 4.53 -12.46 -11.82
CA PRO A 32 4.35 -13.12 -10.52
C PRO A 32 4.13 -12.12 -9.36
N ILE A 33 3.42 -11.03 -9.60
CA ILE A 33 3.10 -10.03 -8.58
C ILE A 33 2.16 -10.67 -7.55
N ILE A 34 2.51 -10.53 -6.27
CA ILE A 34 1.67 -11.00 -5.17
C ILE A 34 0.48 -10.05 -5.07
N ARG A 35 -0.73 -10.57 -5.27
CA ARG A 35 -1.97 -9.80 -5.11
C ARG A 35 -2.63 -10.13 -3.79
N THR A 36 -3.12 -9.13 -3.08
CA THR A 36 -3.82 -9.30 -1.80
C THR A 36 -4.80 -8.15 -1.56
N GLU A 37 -5.60 -8.26 -0.52
CA GLU A 37 -6.57 -7.27 -0.07
C GLU A 37 -6.45 -7.12 1.45
N CYS A 38 -6.81 -5.96 1.99
CA CYS A 38 -6.89 -5.76 3.43
C CYS A 38 -8.04 -6.62 4.02
N PRO A 39 -7.82 -7.35 5.14
CA PRO A 39 -6.61 -7.39 5.97
C PRO A 39 -5.68 -8.59 5.73
N ASP A 40 -5.73 -9.27 4.58
CA ASP A 40 -4.97 -10.51 4.29
C ASP A 40 -3.47 -10.29 3.95
N TRP A 41 -2.82 -9.39 4.68
CA TRP A 41 -1.41 -9.05 4.48
C TRP A 41 -0.43 -10.17 4.89
N LYS A 42 -0.85 -11.13 5.73
CA LYS A 42 0.02 -12.17 6.31
C LYS A 42 0.62 -13.07 5.24
N SER A 43 -0.22 -13.57 4.34
CA SER A 43 0.19 -14.43 3.23
C SER A 43 1.18 -13.69 2.31
N ALA A 44 0.91 -12.42 2.02
CA ALA A 44 1.78 -11.59 1.19
C ALA A 44 3.17 -11.38 1.81
N ALA A 45 3.23 -11.09 3.12
CA ALA A 45 4.51 -10.93 3.83
C ALA A 45 5.34 -12.23 3.82
N GLN A 46 4.70 -13.39 3.96
CA GLN A 46 5.39 -14.68 3.92
C GLN A 46 5.96 -14.95 2.52
N ARG A 47 5.17 -14.73 1.46
CA ARG A 47 5.61 -14.90 0.07
C ARG A 47 6.79 -13.97 -0.28
N LEU A 48 6.70 -12.68 0.08
CA LEU A 48 7.81 -11.73 -0.13
C LEU A 48 9.13 -12.23 0.48
N LYS A 49 9.07 -12.75 1.71
CA LYS A 49 10.26 -13.31 2.38
C LYS A 49 10.78 -14.56 1.69
N ALA A 50 9.88 -15.46 1.28
CA ALA A 50 10.23 -16.68 0.56
C ALA A 50 10.95 -16.34 -0.77
N ASP A 51 10.52 -15.28 -1.44
CA ASP A 51 11.12 -14.76 -2.68
C ASP A 51 12.38 -13.89 -2.43
N GLY A 52 12.91 -13.90 -1.19
CA GLY A 52 14.20 -13.29 -0.86
C GLY A 52 14.18 -11.77 -0.66
N ALA A 53 13.00 -11.16 -0.43
CA ALA A 53 12.92 -9.75 -0.06
C ALA A 53 13.57 -9.52 1.33
N LYS A 54 14.66 -8.73 1.36
CA LYS A 54 15.40 -8.39 2.59
C LYS A 54 14.96 -7.07 3.20
N ARG A 55 14.57 -6.11 2.36
CA ARG A 55 14.14 -4.76 2.72
C ARG A 55 13.02 -4.36 1.77
N VAL A 56 12.00 -3.72 2.31
CA VAL A 56 10.79 -3.38 1.57
C VAL A 56 10.60 -1.87 1.58
N HIS A 57 10.25 -1.32 0.43
CA HIS A 57 9.70 0.02 0.34
C HIS A 57 8.18 -0.09 0.36
N MET A 58 7.53 0.62 1.26
CA MET A 58 6.07 0.66 1.36
C MET A 58 5.58 1.91 0.63
N HIS A 59 4.78 1.73 -0.41
CA HIS A 59 4.13 2.82 -1.13
C HIS A 59 2.65 2.77 -0.81
N VAL A 60 2.11 3.86 -0.28
CA VAL A 60 0.68 4.01 0.04
C VAL A 60 0.14 5.10 -0.85
N ASP A 61 -0.54 4.68 -1.91
CA ASP A 61 -1.40 5.56 -2.67
C ASP A 61 -2.69 5.78 -1.88
N LEU A 62 -3.00 7.04 -1.55
CA LEU A 62 -4.14 7.35 -0.69
C LEU A 62 -5.48 7.13 -1.37
N ASP A 63 -5.53 7.02 -2.70
CA ASP A 63 -6.75 6.62 -3.40
C ASP A 63 -7.08 5.12 -3.26
N VAL A 64 -6.27 4.34 -2.54
CA VAL A 64 -6.63 2.99 -2.13
C VAL A 64 -7.91 2.98 -1.30
N HIS A 65 -8.24 4.05 -0.57
CA HIS A 65 -9.40 4.10 0.32
C HIS A 65 -10.72 4.13 -0.45
N ASP A 66 -11.78 3.68 0.22
CA ASP A 66 -13.13 3.93 -0.26
C ASP A 66 -13.47 5.44 -0.16
N PRO A 67 -13.96 6.08 -1.24
CA PRO A 67 -14.29 7.51 -1.23
C PRO A 67 -15.39 7.89 -0.23
N GLU A 68 -16.25 6.96 0.20
CA GLU A 68 -17.23 7.22 1.27
C GLU A 68 -16.58 7.28 2.65
N LYS A 69 -15.37 6.73 2.80
CA LYS A 69 -14.61 6.70 4.06
C LYS A 69 -13.52 7.75 4.11
N LEU A 70 -12.79 7.94 3.00
CA LEU A 70 -11.74 8.94 2.89
C LEU A 70 -11.54 9.35 1.43
N GLN A 71 -11.90 10.59 1.10
CA GLN A 71 -11.75 11.15 -0.24
C GLN A 71 -10.39 11.83 -0.39
N ALA A 72 -9.40 11.12 -0.95
CA ALA A 72 -8.03 11.62 -1.04
C ALA A 72 -7.73 12.42 -2.32
N ASN A 73 -8.39 12.08 -3.43
CA ASN A 73 -8.20 12.70 -4.74
C ASN A 73 -9.35 12.31 -5.69
N ARG A 74 -9.26 12.69 -6.97
CA ARG A 74 -10.28 12.39 -7.99
C ARG A 74 -10.32 10.96 -8.54
N TYR A 75 -9.32 10.14 -8.25
CA TYR A 75 -9.12 8.79 -8.77
C TYR A 75 -9.57 7.68 -7.81
N THR A 76 -10.06 8.05 -6.62
CA THR A 76 -10.68 7.10 -5.70
C THR A 76 -11.80 6.31 -6.38
N THR A 77 -11.81 5.00 -6.17
CA THR A 77 -12.84 4.10 -6.68
C THR A 77 -13.58 3.42 -5.52
N PRO A 78 -14.92 3.27 -5.55
CA PRO A 78 -15.69 2.54 -4.53
C PRO A 78 -15.19 1.11 -4.27
N GLY A 79 -15.48 0.58 -3.08
CA GLY A 79 -15.10 -0.77 -2.66
C GLY A 79 -13.68 -0.87 -2.08
N GLY A 80 -13.09 0.26 -1.69
CA GLY A 80 -11.79 0.30 -1.02
C GLY A 80 -11.86 -0.02 0.47
N PRO A 81 -10.73 -0.25 1.14
CA PRO A 81 -10.67 -0.30 2.60
C PRO A 81 -10.95 1.07 3.26
N ALA A 82 -11.42 1.02 4.51
CA ALA A 82 -11.40 2.18 5.41
C ALA A 82 -9.97 2.46 5.92
N PRO A 83 -9.67 3.68 6.38
CA PRO A 83 -8.34 4.05 6.90
C PRO A 83 -7.77 3.10 7.95
N GLU A 84 -8.62 2.58 8.84
CA GLU A 84 -8.22 1.64 9.89
C GLU A 84 -7.74 0.30 9.32
N GLN A 85 -8.35 -0.17 8.24
CA GLN A 85 -7.97 -1.42 7.59
C GLN A 85 -6.61 -1.28 6.90
N VAL A 86 -6.36 -0.13 6.26
CA VAL A 86 -5.05 0.20 5.69
C VAL A 86 -4.00 0.29 6.79
N ARG A 87 -4.32 0.92 7.93
CA ARG A 87 -3.43 0.99 9.11
C ARG A 87 -3.04 -0.38 9.61
N MET A 88 -4.03 -1.25 9.81
CA MET A 88 -3.81 -2.63 10.25
C MET A 88 -2.93 -3.40 9.26
N ALA A 89 -3.10 -3.19 7.95
CA ALA A 89 -2.26 -3.80 6.94
C ALA A 89 -0.83 -3.25 6.95
N MET A 90 -0.64 -1.94 7.06
CA MET A 90 0.67 -1.30 7.15
C MET A 90 1.46 -1.81 8.37
N CYS A 91 0.89 -1.73 9.57
CA CYS A 91 1.53 -2.21 10.80
C CYS A 91 1.72 -3.74 10.77
N GLY A 92 0.74 -4.45 10.22
CA GLY A 92 0.78 -5.90 10.01
C GLY A 92 1.95 -6.34 9.13
N LEU A 93 2.14 -5.70 7.97
CA LEU A 93 3.28 -5.91 7.07
C LEU A 93 4.60 -5.48 7.71
N ALA A 94 4.58 -4.35 8.44
CA ALA A 94 5.74 -3.83 9.11
C ALA A 94 6.25 -4.80 10.17
N GLY A 95 5.40 -5.56 10.88
CA GLY A 95 5.82 -6.55 11.89
C GLY A 95 6.84 -7.60 11.41
N PRO A 96 6.53 -8.42 10.38
CA PRO A 96 7.47 -9.40 9.86
C PRO A 96 8.52 -8.79 8.91
N LEU A 97 8.26 -7.68 8.22
CA LEU A 97 9.16 -7.16 7.17
C LEU A 97 10.10 -6.07 7.70
N THR A 98 11.25 -5.88 7.05
CA THR A 98 12.13 -4.74 7.29
C THR A 98 11.75 -3.61 6.34
N ILE A 99 11.04 -2.60 6.84
CA ILE A 99 10.65 -1.41 6.06
C ILE A 99 11.86 -0.48 5.97
N ALA A 100 12.35 -0.24 4.76
CA ALA A 100 13.51 0.62 4.50
C ALA A 100 13.13 2.00 3.93
N GLY A 101 11.86 2.19 3.58
CA GLY A 101 11.34 3.47 3.14
C GLY A 101 9.82 3.43 3.02
N LEU A 102 9.22 4.59 3.17
CA LEU A 102 7.79 4.83 3.05
C LEU A 102 7.57 5.93 2.02
N THR A 103 6.53 5.80 1.21
CA THR A 103 5.98 6.90 0.41
C THR A 103 4.49 6.95 0.67
N ILE A 104 4.00 8.14 0.99
CA ILE A 104 2.58 8.47 0.98
C ILE A 104 2.36 9.37 -0.22
N SER A 105 1.42 9.03 -1.08
CA SER A 105 1.21 9.69 -2.37
C SER A 105 -0.28 9.99 -2.62
N ALA A 106 -0.51 10.73 -3.71
CA ALA A 106 -1.83 11.02 -4.27
C ALA A 106 -2.83 11.73 -3.33
N TYR A 107 -2.32 12.54 -2.39
CA TYR A 107 -3.17 13.52 -1.71
C TYR A 107 -3.40 14.74 -2.60
N ASP A 108 -4.67 15.09 -2.85
CA ASP A 108 -5.07 16.34 -3.46
C ASP A 108 -5.99 17.12 -2.50
N PRO A 109 -5.49 18.21 -1.86
CA PRO A 109 -6.29 19.03 -0.95
C PRO A 109 -7.57 19.60 -1.56
N ALA A 110 -7.68 19.71 -2.88
CA ALA A 110 -8.89 20.18 -3.54
C ALA A 110 -10.07 19.20 -3.40
N PHE A 111 -9.79 17.93 -3.09
CA PHE A 111 -10.78 16.86 -2.91
C PHE A 111 -11.03 16.51 -1.43
N ASP A 112 -10.32 17.17 -0.51
CA ASP A 112 -10.50 17.02 0.94
C ASP A 112 -10.97 18.34 1.59
N PRO A 113 -12.22 18.77 1.33
CA PRO A 113 -12.73 20.04 1.87
C PRO A 113 -12.88 20.03 3.40
N LYS A 114 -12.89 18.85 4.02
CA LYS A 114 -12.98 18.68 5.47
C LYS A 114 -11.62 18.67 6.15
N GLY A 115 -10.56 18.40 5.40
CA GLY A 115 -9.21 18.24 5.95
C GLY A 115 -9.05 16.94 6.74
N ASP A 116 -9.79 15.89 6.36
CA ASP A 116 -9.81 14.60 7.07
C ASP A 116 -8.55 13.76 6.73
N VAL A 117 -7.93 13.97 5.55
CA VAL A 117 -6.81 13.16 5.08
C VAL A 117 -5.55 13.36 5.92
N PRO A 118 -5.03 14.59 6.16
CA PRO A 118 -3.82 14.77 6.95
C PRO A 118 -3.82 14.15 8.36
N PRO A 119 -4.87 14.29 9.21
CA PRO A 119 -4.85 13.68 10.54
C PRO A 119 -4.89 12.15 10.48
N LEU A 120 -5.73 11.55 9.62
CA LEU A 120 -5.82 10.09 9.49
C LEU A 120 -4.52 9.48 8.95
N VAL A 121 -3.88 10.14 7.98
CA VAL A 121 -2.56 9.76 7.47
C VAL A 121 -1.48 9.96 8.53
N GLY A 122 -1.58 11.00 9.36
CA GLY A 122 -0.70 11.20 10.50
C GLY A 122 -0.76 10.04 11.49
N GLU A 123 -1.97 9.62 11.88
CA GLU A 123 -2.19 8.45 12.75
C GLU A 123 -1.61 7.17 12.15
N LEU A 124 -1.87 6.93 10.85
CA LEU A 124 -1.30 5.81 10.09
C LEU A 124 0.22 5.75 10.21
N VAL A 125 0.90 6.88 10.02
CA VAL A 125 2.37 6.97 10.05
C VAL A 125 2.90 6.82 11.48
N VAL A 126 2.26 7.43 12.48
CA VAL A 126 2.65 7.31 13.89
C VAL A 126 2.57 5.86 14.38
N ASP A 127 1.48 5.16 14.05
CA ASP A 127 1.31 3.75 14.41
C ASP A 127 2.35 2.85 13.70
N LEU A 128 2.65 3.14 12.43
CA LEU A 128 3.70 2.45 11.70
C LEU A 128 5.06 2.64 12.36
N LEU A 129 5.44 3.88 12.69
CA LEU A 129 6.71 4.19 13.35
C LEU A 129 6.81 3.50 14.72
N SER A 130 5.75 3.57 15.53
CA SER A 130 5.67 2.88 16.83
C SER A 130 5.85 1.36 16.68
N THR A 131 5.28 0.78 15.62
CA THR A 131 5.44 -0.65 15.29
C THR A 131 6.88 -0.99 14.91
N LEU A 132 7.57 -0.09 14.21
CA LEU A 132 8.97 -0.28 13.80
C LEU A 132 9.94 -0.13 14.97
N GLU A 133 9.66 0.75 15.92
CA GLU A 133 10.48 0.96 17.14
C GLU A 133 10.31 -0.16 18.17
N SER A 134 9.18 -0.86 18.15
CA SER A 134 8.87 -1.96 19.08
C SER A 134 9.50 -3.31 18.70
N LYS A 135 10.39 -3.33 17.71
CA LYS A 135 11.08 -4.54 17.19
C LYS A 135 12.50 -4.67 17.74
#